data_AF-A0A536K0N3-F1
#
_entry.id   AF-A0A536K0N3-F1
#
_cell.length_a   1.000
_cell.length_b   1.000
_cell.length_c   1.000
_cell.angle_alpha   90.00
_cell.angle_beta   90.00
_cell.angle_gamma   90.00
#
_symmetry.space_group_name_H-M   'P 1'
#
loop_
_entity.id
_entity.type
_entity.pdbx_description
1 polymer ?
#
loop_
_entity_poly.entity_id
_entity_poly.type
_entity_poly.pdbx_seq_one_letter_code
_entity_poly.pdbx_strand_id
1 'polypeptide(L)'
;MDVALVSGAILFDYGRRENAIYPDKNLGRAAVRAMRPGRFPLGARGAGRSATASHGTGAELAGEGGAYRASGVTKILAFVVVNAYGCIVDRAGKVVRGKPTGPVPRSANTTLSLVVTNQKLDQLQLRSVGRQVHASMARGIHPFHARWDGDVNYMVSTQEIANDNLDEVTLGELASDAMWDAILASYDP
;
A
#
# COMPACT_ATOMS: atom_id res chain seq x y z
N MET A 1 -2.48 28.38 17.57
CA MET A 1 -1.47 27.30 17.58
C MET A 1 -1.97 26.27 16.61
N ASP A 2 -1.29 26.10 15.49
CA ASP A 2 -1.71 25.14 14.47
C ASP A 2 -1.18 23.76 14.85
N VAL A 3 -2.09 22.81 15.05
CA VAL A 3 -1.75 21.43 15.41
C VAL A 3 -1.62 20.62 14.13
N ALA A 4 -0.43 20.07 13.89
CA ALA A 4 -0.21 19.17 12.77
C ALA A 4 -0.90 17.82 13.02
N LEU A 5 -1.80 17.41 12.13
CA LEU A 5 -2.45 16.10 12.17
C LEU A 5 -1.60 15.07 11.43
N VAL A 6 -1.26 13.96 12.10
CA VAL A 6 -0.48 12.86 11.53
C VAL A 6 -1.17 11.55 11.84
N SER A 7 -1.52 10.80 10.81
CA SER A 7 -2.00 9.42 10.91
C SER A 7 -0.87 8.47 10.55
N GLY A 8 -0.76 7.36 11.27
CA GLY A 8 0.25 6.34 11.02
C GLY A 8 -0.28 4.94 11.26
N ALA A 9 0.34 4.00 10.58
CA ALA A 9 0.18 2.56 10.76
C ALA A 9 1.57 1.92 10.71
N ILE A 10 1.68 0.68 11.18
CA ILE A 10 2.94 -0.05 11.25
C ILE A 10 2.78 -1.43 10.62
N LEU A 11 3.90 -2.02 10.24
CA LEU A 11 4.01 -3.43 9.87
C LEU A 11 5.04 -4.11 10.78
N PHE A 12 4.91 -5.41 10.96
CA PHE A 12 5.86 -6.20 11.72
C PHE A 12 6.98 -6.74 10.80
N ASP A 13 8.22 -6.32 11.04
CA ASP A 13 9.38 -6.66 10.19
C ASP A 13 10.55 -7.32 10.96
N TYR A 14 10.34 -7.75 12.21
CA TYR A 14 11.40 -8.37 13.01
C TYR A 14 11.82 -9.76 12.52
N GLY A 15 10.97 -10.45 11.76
CA GLY A 15 11.16 -11.88 11.43
C GLY A 15 12.43 -12.22 10.63
N ARG A 16 13.02 -11.27 9.89
CA ARG A 16 14.22 -11.51 9.05
C ARG A 16 15.49 -10.83 9.57
N ARG A 17 15.44 -10.18 10.73
CA ARG A 17 16.55 -9.39 11.24
C ARG A 17 16.99 -9.86 12.61
N GLU A 18 18.30 -9.92 12.81
CA GLU A 18 18.94 -10.33 14.07
C GLU A 18 19.04 -9.16 15.08
N ASN A 19 18.13 -8.20 15.00
CA ASN A 19 18.15 -7.02 15.86
C ASN A 19 16.72 -6.54 16.16
N ALA A 20 16.60 -5.76 17.24
CA ALA A 20 15.34 -5.15 17.66
C ALA A 20 15.22 -3.65 17.31
N ILE A 21 16.02 -3.14 16.37
CA ILE A 21 16.02 -1.70 15.98
C ILE A 21 14.68 -1.36 15.34
N TYR A 22 14.02 -0.27 15.72
CA TYR A 22 12.74 0.14 15.12
C TYR A 22 12.75 1.60 14.70
N PRO A 23 11.85 2.03 13.80
CA PRO A 23 11.71 3.44 13.43
C PRO A 23 11.38 4.31 14.65
N ASP A 24 12.36 5.07 15.12
CA ASP A 24 12.19 6.00 16.22
C ASP A 24 11.71 7.39 15.73
N LYS A 25 11.53 8.31 16.68
CA LYS A 25 11.14 9.70 16.38
C LYS A 25 12.14 10.39 15.44
N ASN A 26 13.43 10.05 15.54
CA ASN A 26 14.46 10.68 14.71
C ASN A 26 14.39 10.18 13.28
N LEU A 27 14.15 8.89 13.06
CA LEU A 27 13.96 8.33 11.73
C LEU A 27 12.71 8.89 11.07
N GLY A 28 11.59 9.02 11.81
CA GLY A 28 10.39 9.68 11.29
C GLY A 28 10.65 11.13 10.86
N ARG A 29 11.42 11.88 11.66
CA ARG A 29 11.82 13.25 11.31
C ARG A 29 12.74 13.29 10.08
N ALA A 30 13.67 12.34 9.97
CA ALA A 30 14.57 12.24 8.83
C ALA A 30 13.79 11.94 7.54
N ALA A 31 12.80 11.05 7.60
CA ALA A 31 11.93 10.75 6.46
C ALA A 31 11.19 12.00 5.96
N VAL A 32 10.57 12.77 6.87
CA VAL A 32 9.90 14.03 6.53
C VAL A 32 10.87 15.03 5.87
N ARG A 33 12.08 15.16 6.41
CA ARG A 33 13.11 16.07 5.86
C ARG A 33 13.66 15.61 4.50
N ALA A 34 13.61 14.32 4.20
CA ALA A 34 14.10 13.75 2.95
C ALA A 34 13.07 13.80 1.81
N MET A 35 11.81 14.18 2.10
CA MET A 35 10.74 14.21 1.09
C MET A 35 11.09 15.12 -0.09
N ARG A 36 10.77 14.66 -1.30
CA ARG A 36 10.93 15.41 -2.54
C ARG A 36 9.66 15.26 -3.37
N PRO A 37 9.09 16.36 -3.93
CA PRO A 37 7.95 16.27 -4.82
C PRO A 37 8.21 15.33 -6.00
N GLY A 38 7.21 14.53 -6.37
CA GLY A 38 7.26 13.64 -7.53
C GLY A 38 8.26 12.49 -7.43
N ARG A 39 8.79 12.18 -6.24
CA ARG A 39 9.71 11.05 -6.04
C ARG A 39 9.17 10.12 -4.95
N PHE A 40 9.05 8.85 -5.30
CA PHE A 40 8.75 7.76 -4.37
C PHE A 40 9.73 6.62 -4.65
N PRO A 41 10.56 6.21 -3.67
CA PRO A 41 11.44 5.07 -3.86
C PRO A 41 10.62 3.77 -3.94
N LEU A 42 11.11 2.79 -4.70
CA LEU A 42 10.47 1.48 -4.87
C LEU A 42 11.34 0.35 -4.27
N GLY A 43 10.71 -0.77 -3.93
CA GLY A 43 11.36 -1.96 -3.40
C GLY A 43 11.73 -1.85 -1.91
N ALA A 44 12.89 -2.40 -1.53
CA ALA A 44 13.36 -2.48 -0.14
C ALA A 44 13.88 -1.14 0.42
N ARG A 45 12.99 -0.15 0.46
CA ARG A 45 13.20 1.24 0.86
C ARG A 45 12.14 1.64 1.89
N GLY A 46 12.40 2.73 2.64
CA GLY A 46 11.43 3.25 3.61
C GLY A 46 10.88 2.20 4.57
N ALA A 47 9.56 2.13 4.67
CA ALA A 47 8.86 1.13 5.47
C ALA A 47 8.93 -0.28 4.85
N GLY A 48 9.17 -0.38 3.54
CA GLY A 48 9.36 -1.63 2.81
C GLY A 48 10.73 -2.29 3.04
N ARG A 49 11.63 -1.71 3.85
CA ARG A 49 13.03 -2.14 3.97
C ARG A 49 13.21 -3.63 4.29
N SER A 50 12.33 -4.18 5.12
CA SER A 50 12.35 -5.58 5.54
C SER A 50 10.99 -6.27 5.35
N ALA A 51 10.14 -5.70 4.49
CA ALA A 51 8.82 -6.22 4.19
C ALA A 51 8.89 -7.48 3.33
N THR A 52 7.95 -8.39 3.51
CA THR A 52 7.88 -9.65 2.77
C THR A 52 6.50 -9.98 2.25
N ALA A 53 6.44 -10.68 1.12
CA ALA A 53 5.24 -11.40 0.72
C ALA A 53 5.35 -12.87 1.14
N SER A 54 4.26 -13.43 1.64
CA SER A 54 4.18 -14.74 2.27
C SER A 54 4.86 -14.81 3.64
N HIS A 55 4.86 -16.01 4.23
CA HIS A 55 5.28 -16.30 5.59
C HIS A 55 6.15 -17.58 5.64
N GLY A 56 6.78 -17.81 6.80
CA GLY A 56 7.61 -18.99 7.02
C GLY A 56 8.71 -19.16 5.96
N THR A 57 8.87 -20.38 5.46
CA THR A 57 9.87 -20.73 4.43
C THR A 57 9.53 -20.19 3.03
N GLY A 58 8.32 -19.69 2.83
CA GLY A 58 7.86 -19.12 1.56
C GLY A 58 7.97 -17.61 1.50
N ALA A 59 8.37 -16.95 2.59
CA ALA A 59 8.53 -15.52 2.64
C ALA A 59 9.66 -15.04 1.71
N GLU A 60 9.31 -14.17 0.77
CA GLU A 60 10.27 -13.51 -0.13
C GLU A 60 10.24 -12.00 0.10
N LEU A 61 11.38 -11.33 -0.15
CA LEU A 61 11.45 -9.88 0.00
C LEU A 61 10.48 -9.20 -0.96
N ALA A 62 9.68 -8.31 -0.40
CA ALA A 62 8.84 -7.37 -1.14
C ALA A 62 9.34 -5.95 -0.80
N GLY A 63 8.44 -5.00 -0.64
CA GLY A 63 8.85 -3.63 -0.39
C GLY A 63 7.72 -2.63 -0.47
N GLU A 64 8.09 -1.39 -0.75
CA GLU A 64 7.18 -0.31 -1.06
C GLU A 64 7.05 -0.13 -2.58
N GLY A 65 5.83 0.11 -3.05
CA GLY A 65 5.50 0.26 -4.45
C GLY A 65 4.62 1.48 -4.69
N GLY A 66 4.67 2.04 -5.89
CA GLY A 66 3.95 3.25 -6.25
C GLY A 66 3.52 3.24 -7.71
N ALA A 67 2.36 3.81 -7.99
CA ALA A 67 1.83 3.94 -9.34
C ALA A 67 1.05 5.24 -9.50
N TYR A 68 0.99 5.72 -10.74
CA TYR A 68 0.26 6.92 -11.13
C TYR A 68 -0.67 6.62 -12.30
N ARG A 69 -1.91 7.09 -12.21
CA ARG A 69 -2.88 7.10 -13.30
C ARG A 69 -3.55 8.47 -13.40
N ALA A 70 -4.10 8.75 -14.57
CA ALA A 70 -4.88 9.97 -14.78
C ALA A 70 -6.08 9.72 -15.69
N SER A 71 -7.16 10.47 -15.47
CA SER A 71 -8.31 10.58 -16.35
C SER A 71 -8.60 12.05 -16.60
N GLY A 72 -8.21 12.54 -17.78
CA GLY A 72 -8.20 13.97 -18.09
C GLY A 72 -7.37 14.76 -17.07
N VAL A 73 -8.03 15.65 -16.33
CA VAL A 73 -7.43 16.48 -15.28
C VAL A 73 -7.32 15.77 -13.92
N THR A 74 -8.00 14.64 -13.75
CA THR A 74 -7.98 13.87 -12.49
C THR A 74 -6.73 13.03 -12.40
N LYS A 75 -6.01 13.18 -11.28
CA LYS A 75 -4.76 12.49 -10.95
C LYS A 75 -5.02 11.51 -9.83
N ILE A 76 -4.48 10.30 -9.96
CA ILE A 76 -4.59 9.25 -8.97
C ILE A 76 -3.19 8.68 -8.72
N LEU A 77 -2.75 8.75 -7.47
CA LEU A 77 -1.52 8.13 -7.00
C LEU A 77 -1.89 7.00 -6.05
N ALA A 78 -1.28 5.83 -6.23
CA ALA A 78 -1.41 4.70 -5.32
C ALA A 78 -0.03 4.33 -4.79
N PHE A 79 0.06 4.09 -3.50
CA PHE A 79 1.26 3.63 -2.81
C PHE A 79 0.91 2.45 -1.91
N VAL A 80 1.83 1.51 -1.78
CA VAL A 80 1.66 0.33 -0.94
C VAL A 80 2.97 -0.09 -0.32
N VAL A 81 2.92 -0.68 0.87
CA VAL A 81 4.01 -1.42 1.49
C VAL A 81 3.52 -2.83 1.74
N VAL A 82 4.08 -3.80 1.02
CA VAL A 82 3.60 -5.18 1.04
C VAL A 82 4.39 -6.00 2.06
N ASN A 83 3.83 -6.18 3.25
CA ASN A 83 4.29 -7.15 4.24
C ASN A 83 3.21 -8.23 4.50
N ALA A 84 2.62 -8.77 3.44
CA ALA A 84 1.41 -9.57 3.49
C ALA A 84 1.64 -11.03 3.92
N TYR A 85 0.64 -11.62 4.59
CA TYR A 85 0.61 -13.07 4.82
C TYR A 85 0.51 -13.84 3.50
N GLY A 86 -0.20 -13.27 2.53
CA GLY A 86 -0.36 -13.83 1.20
C GLY A 86 0.80 -13.55 0.25
N CYS A 87 0.73 -14.22 -0.90
CA CYS A 87 1.64 -14.01 -2.01
C CYS A 87 1.16 -12.87 -2.90
N ILE A 88 2.08 -12.24 -3.64
CA ILE A 88 1.71 -11.27 -4.68
C ILE A 88 1.38 -12.04 -5.96
N VAL A 89 0.28 -11.65 -6.59
CA VAL A 89 -0.30 -12.28 -7.78
C VAL A 89 -0.39 -11.24 -8.90
N ASP A 90 0.07 -11.60 -10.09
CA ASP A 90 -0.09 -10.77 -11.28
C ASP A 90 -1.50 -10.86 -11.88
N ARG A 91 -1.76 -10.04 -12.90
CA ARG A 91 -3.06 -9.98 -13.58
C ARG A 91 -3.41 -11.26 -14.35
N ALA A 92 -2.44 -12.13 -14.63
CA ALA A 92 -2.68 -13.44 -15.22
C ALA A 92 -3.01 -14.51 -14.16
N GLY A 93 -3.05 -14.13 -12.87
CA GLY A 93 -3.30 -15.05 -11.77
C GLY A 93 -2.06 -15.84 -11.33
N LYS A 94 -0.87 -15.48 -11.82
CA LYS A 94 0.38 -16.15 -11.46
C LYS A 94 0.94 -15.55 -10.18
N VAL A 95 1.37 -16.40 -9.25
CA VAL A 95 2.15 -15.97 -8.10
C VAL A 95 3.53 -15.48 -8.57
N VAL A 96 3.81 -14.22 -8.30
CA VAL A 96 5.02 -13.51 -8.75
C VAL A 96 5.97 -13.17 -7.60
N ARG A 97 5.47 -13.16 -6.35
CA ARG A 97 6.31 -12.98 -5.15
C ARG A 97 5.74 -13.73 -3.96
N GLY A 98 6.63 -14.40 -3.21
CA GLY A 98 6.25 -15.26 -2.10
C GLY A 98 5.79 -16.62 -2.58
N LYS A 99 5.86 -17.63 -1.70
CA LYS A 99 5.43 -19.00 -2.00
C LYS A 99 4.33 -19.41 -1.03
N PRO A 100 3.23 -20.01 -1.49
CA PRO A 100 2.25 -20.61 -0.59
C PRO A 100 2.93 -21.66 0.28
N THR A 101 2.75 -21.58 1.60
CA THR A 101 3.28 -22.58 2.53
C THR A 101 2.19 -23.21 3.37
N GLY A 102 2.52 -24.33 4.01
CA GLY A 102 1.66 -24.95 5.00
C GLY A 102 1.43 -24.04 6.23
N PRO A 103 0.57 -24.47 7.16
CA PRO A 103 0.22 -23.68 8.33
C PRO A 103 1.46 -23.36 9.17
N VAL A 104 1.66 -22.06 9.45
CA VAL A 104 2.61 -21.58 10.46
C VAL A 104 1.85 -21.20 11.74
N PRO A 105 2.39 -21.49 12.94
CA PRO A 105 1.65 -21.34 14.21
C PRO A 105 1.20 -19.90 14.49
N ARG A 106 1.97 -18.91 14.03
CA ARG A 106 1.67 -17.48 14.14
C ARG A 106 2.58 -16.69 13.22
N SER A 107 2.04 -15.73 12.50
CA SER A 107 2.81 -14.66 11.89
C SER A 107 2.15 -13.32 12.22
N ALA A 108 2.87 -12.23 11.99
CA ALA A 108 2.35 -10.87 12.06
C ALA A 108 2.68 -10.22 10.72
N ASN A 109 1.65 -9.98 9.93
CA ASN A 109 1.76 -9.45 8.59
C ASN A 109 0.85 -8.23 8.48
N THR A 110 1.11 -7.35 7.51
CA THR A 110 0.37 -6.11 7.33
C THR A 110 0.63 -5.55 5.95
N THR A 111 -0.41 -5.23 5.19
CA THR A 111 -0.28 -4.39 4.00
C THR A 111 -0.72 -2.98 4.33
N LEU A 112 0.15 -2.00 4.08
CA LEU A 112 -0.17 -0.58 4.25
C LEU A 112 -0.39 0.04 2.87
N SER A 113 -1.50 0.73 2.66
CA SER A 113 -1.80 1.37 1.37
C SER A 113 -2.30 2.80 1.53
N LEU A 114 -2.03 3.61 0.50
CA LEU A 114 -2.44 5.00 0.39
C LEU A 114 -2.86 5.27 -1.04
N VAL A 115 -4.06 5.82 -1.23
CA VAL A 115 -4.48 6.42 -2.49
C VAL A 115 -4.67 7.92 -2.29
N VAL A 116 -4.10 8.71 -3.20
CA VAL A 116 -4.26 10.16 -3.26
C VAL A 116 -4.88 10.54 -4.59
N THR A 117 -5.97 11.30 -4.56
CA THR A 117 -6.58 11.90 -5.75
C THR A 117 -6.73 13.41 -5.59
N ASN A 118 -6.78 14.14 -6.70
CA ASN A 118 -7.12 15.56 -6.69
C ASN A 118 -8.62 15.84 -6.90
N GLN A 119 -9.43 14.79 -7.16
CA GLN A 119 -10.88 14.87 -7.29
C GLN A 119 -11.53 15.26 -5.96
N LYS A 120 -12.43 16.24 -5.98
CA LYS A 120 -13.29 16.61 -4.86
C LYS A 120 -14.24 15.46 -4.55
N LEU A 121 -14.20 15.02 -3.29
CA LEU A 121 -15.01 13.93 -2.78
C LEU A 121 -15.53 14.31 -1.41
N ASP A 122 -16.81 14.07 -1.15
CA ASP A 122 -17.32 14.13 0.21
C ASP A 122 -16.83 12.94 1.06
N GLN A 123 -17.16 12.94 2.35
CA GLN A 123 -16.71 11.90 3.28
C GLN A 123 -17.28 10.51 2.95
N LEU A 124 -18.48 10.42 2.40
CA LEU A 124 -19.12 9.15 2.05
C LEU A 124 -18.47 8.57 0.80
N GLN A 125 -18.27 9.39 -0.23
CA GLN A 125 -17.57 9.01 -1.45
C GLN A 125 -16.13 8.57 -1.16
N LEU A 126 -15.40 9.32 -0.32
CA LEU A 126 -14.02 8.98 0.06
C LEU A 126 -13.94 7.62 0.78
N ARG A 127 -14.89 7.33 1.68
CA ARG A 127 -14.97 6.05 2.39
C ARG A 127 -15.37 4.90 1.47
N SER A 128 -16.32 5.14 0.58
CA SER A 128 -16.83 4.17 -0.39
C SER A 128 -15.72 3.75 -1.37
N VAL A 129 -15.07 4.71 -2.03
CA VAL A 129 -13.92 4.46 -2.92
C VAL A 129 -12.78 3.81 -2.15
N GLY A 130 -12.46 4.29 -0.94
CA GLY A 130 -11.42 3.69 -0.10
C GLY A 130 -11.68 2.22 0.22
N ARG A 131 -12.94 1.84 0.49
CA ARG A 131 -13.34 0.44 0.71
C ARG A 131 -13.24 -0.38 -0.57
N GLN A 132 -13.69 0.17 -1.70
CA GLN A 132 -13.60 -0.48 -3.01
C GLN A 132 -12.14 -0.81 -3.36
N VAL A 133 -11.25 0.18 -3.26
CA VAL A 133 -9.82 -0.03 -3.55
C VAL A 133 -9.22 -1.06 -2.60
N HIS A 134 -9.50 -0.98 -1.30
CA HIS A 134 -8.94 -1.92 -0.32
C HIS A 134 -9.39 -3.35 -0.61
N ALA A 135 -10.68 -3.56 -0.91
CA ALA A 135 -11.19 -4.87 -1.32
C ALA A 135 -10.57 -5.37 -2.63
N SER A 136 -10.31 -4.46 -3.59
CA SER A 136 -9.71 -4.82 -4.88
C SER A 136 -8.29 -5.37 -4.77
N MET A 137 -7.58 -5.08 -3.67
CA MET A 137 -6.22 -5.55 -3.43
C MET A 137 -6.15 -7.08 -3.29
N ALA A 138 -7.27 -7.74 -2.93
CA ALA A 138 -7.36 -9.20 -2.90
C ALA A 138 -7.14 -9.87 -4.27
N ARG A 139 -7.20 -9.10 -5.37
CA ARG A 139 -6.82 -9.59 -6.71
C ARG A 139 -5.29 -9.73 -6.85
N GLY A 140 -4.53 -8.83 -6.21
CA GLY A 140 -3.07 -8.77 -6.30
C GLY A 140 -2.33 -9.38 -5.10
N ILE A 141 -3.02 -9.66 -4.00
CA ILE A 141 -2.47 -10.30 -2.81
C ILE A 141 -3.38 -11.46 -2.42
N HIS A 142 -2.84 -12.67 -2.28
CA HIS A 142 -3.64 -13.86 -1.97
C HIS A 142 -3.00 -14.82 -0.96
N PRO A 143 -3.67 -15.12 0.17
CA PRO A 143 -4.87 -14.45 0.68
C PRO A 143 -4.58 -13.00 1.12
N PHE A 144 -5.62 -12.18 1.16
CA PHE A 144 -5.61 -10.81 1.69
C PHE A 144 -6.66 -10.69 2.81
N HIS A 145 -6.48 -9.78 3.77
CA HIS A 145 -7.30 -9.71 4.98
C HIS A 145 -7.30 -11.02 5.78
N ALA A 146 -6.16 -11.73 5.82
CA ALA A 146 -6.04 -12.90 6.66
C ALA A 146 -6.14 -12.49 8.13
N ARG A 147 -6.49 -13.44 9.02
CA ARG A 147 -6.61 -13.21 10.47
C ARG A 147 -5.38 -12.53 11.10
N TRP A 148 -4.20 -12.76 10.51
CA TRP A 148 -2.92 -12.29 11.00
C TRP A 148 -2.41 -11.04 10.24
N ASP A 149 -3.18 -10.55 9.28
CA ASP A 149 -2.89 -9.32 8.56
C ASP A 149 -3.52 -8.11 9.28
N GLY A 150 -2.71 -7.08 9.51
CA GLY A 150 -3.12 -5.78 10.02
C GLY A 150 -3.39 -4.75 8.91
N ASP A 151 -4.05 -5.16 7.82
CA ASP A 151 -4.16 -4.32 6.61
C ASP A 151 -4.84 -2.97 6.86
N VAL A 152 -4.21 -1.88 6.38
CA VAL A 152 -4.71 -0.50 6.51
C VAL A 152 -4.63 0.22 5.18
N ASN A 153 -5.73 0.81 4.75
CA ASN A 153 -5.79 1.70 3.58
C ASN A 153 -6.15 3.14 3.99
N TYR A 154 -5.43 4.11 3.46
CA TYR A 154 -5.76 5.53 3.53
C TYR A 154 -6.24 6.01 2.17
N MET A 155 -7.41 6.65 2.12
CA MET A 155 -7.90 7.35 0.93
C MET A 155 -7.88 8.85 1.20
N VAL A 156 -7.20 9.60 0.34
CA VAL A 156 -6.97 11.05 0.50
C VAL A 156 -7.40 11.77 -0.77
N SER A 157 -8.12 12.88 -0.59
CA SER A 157 -8.40 13.85 -1.65
C SER A 157 -7.74 15.18 -1.32
N THR A 158 -7.07 15.80 -2.30
CA THR A 158 -6.57 17.18 -2.18
C THR A 158 -7.64 18.24 -2.46
N GLN A 159 -8.85 17.82 -2.85
CA GLN A 159 -10.02 18.69 -3.07
C GLN A 159 -9.81 19.80 -4.13
N GLU A 160 -8.90 19.59 -5.08
CA GLU A 160 -8.51 20.62 -6.06
C GLU A 160 -9.53 20.76 -7.19
N ILE A 161 -10.04 19.66 -7.75
CA ILE A 161 -10.85 19.66 -8.97
C ILE A 161 -12.21 18.98 -8.78
N ALA A 162 -13.23 19.45 -9.49
CA ALA A 162 -14.47 18.69 -9.69
C ALA A 162 -14.53 18.27 -11.16
N ASN A 163 -14.21 17.02 -11.45
CA ASN A 163 -14.37 16.44 -12.77
C ASN A 163 -15.70 15.69 -12.86
N ASP A 164 -16.71 16.32 -13.45
CA ASP A 164 -18.06 15.76 -13.57
C ASP A 164 -18.14 14.59 -14.57
N ASN A 165 -17.10 14.42 -15.41
CA ASN A 165 -17.02 13.31 -16.37
C ASN A 165 -16.45 12.02 -15.75
N LEU A 166 -16.10 12.03 -14.46
CA LEU A 166 -15.56 10.87 -13.75
C LEU A 166 -16.44 10.58 -12.53
N ASP A 167 -17.32 9.60 -12.68
CA ASP A 167 -18.14 9.13 -11.57
C ASP A 167 -17.29 8.37 -10.52
N GLU A 168 -17.87 8.20 -9.34
CA GLU A 168 -17.22 7.58 -8.18
C GLU A 168 -16.76 6.13 -8.46
N VAL A 169 -17.56 5.35 -9.19
CA VAL A 169 -17.27 3.95 -9.47
C VAL A 169 -16.08 3.86 -10.40
N THR A 170 -16.08 4.63 -11.49
CA THR A 170 -14.96 4.70 -12.44
C THR A 170 -13.68 5.22 -11.77
N LEU A 171 -13.78 6.20 -10.87
CA LEU A 171 -12.64 6.64 -10.07
C LEU A 171 -12.08 5.48 -9.22
N GLY A 172 -12.97 4.72 -8.56
CA GLY A 172 -12.60 3.56 -7.77
C GLY A 172 -11.95 2.45 -8.59
N GLU A 173 -12.40 2.20 -9.83
CA GLU A 173 -11.78 1.25 -10.76
C GLU A 173 -10.36 1.67 -11.14
N LEU A 174 -10.17 2.92 -11.56
CA LEU A 174 -8.86 3.46 -11.91
C LEU A 174 -7.90 3.42 -10.71
N ALA A 175 -8.39 3.76 -9.51
CA ALA A 175 -7.61 3.68 -8.28
C ALA A 175 -7.27 2.23 -7.89
N SER A 176 -8.18 1.30 -8.11
CA SER A 176 -7.97 -0.14 -7.87
C SER A 176 -6.89 -0.71 -8.80
N ASP A 177 -6.88 -0.27 -10.06
CA ASP A 177 -5.86 -0.69 -11.01
C ASP A 177 -4.50 -0.02 -10.76
N ALA A 178 -4.49 1.25 -10.36
CA ALA A 178 -3.27 1.91 -9.88
C ALA A 178 -2.71 1.17 -8.64
N MET A 179 -3.57 0.75 -7.72
CA MET A 179 -3.13 -0.01 -6.55
C MET A 179 -2.52 -1.36 -6.93
N TRP A 180 -3.08 -2.09 -7.91
CA TRP A 180 -2.48 -3.34 -8.38
C TRP A 180 -1.13 -3.08 -9.06
N ASP A 181 -0.99 -2.00 -9.84
CA ASP A 181 0.31 -1.60 -10.41
C ASP A 181 1.33 -1.30 -9.28
N ALA A 182 0.92 -0.60 -8.23
CA ALA A 182 1.76 -0.31 -7.07
C ALA A 182 2.17 -1.60 -6.34
N ILE A 183 1.27 -2.57 -6.19
CA ILE A 183 1.58 -3.89 -5.60
C ILE A 183 2.65 -4.60 -6.43
N LEU A 184 2.54 -4.59 -7.76
CA LEU A 184 3.53 -5.23 -8.64
C LEU A 184 4.89 -4.51 -8.60
N ALA A 185 4.88 -3.18 -8.51
CA ALA A 185 6.10 -2.36 -8.36
C ALA A 185 6.79 -2.51 -6.98
N SER A 186 6.20 -3.24 -6.03
CA SER A 186 6.78 -3.39 -4.68
C SER A 186 7.98 -4.35 -4.61
N TYR A 187 8.17 -5.18 -5.63
CA TYR A 187 9.25 -6.18 -5.68
C TYR A 187 10.04 -6.16 -7.01
N ASP A 188 9.63 -5.34 -7.97
CA ASP A 188 10.25 -5.20 -9.29
C ASP A 188 10.74 -3.74 -9.46
N PRO A 189 12.04 -3.45 -9.24
CA PRO A 189 12.57 -2.09 -9.29
C PRO A 189 12.85 -1.57 -10.71
#